data_AF-A3M065-F1
#
_entry.id   AF-A3M065-F1
#
_cell.length_a   1.000
_cell.length_b   1.000
_cell.length_c   1.000
_cell.angle_alpha   90.00
_cell.angle_beta   90.00
_cell.angle_gamma   90.00
#
_symmetry.space_group_name_H-M   'P 1'
#
loop_
_entity.id
_entity.type
_entity.pdbx_description
1 polymer ?
#
loop_
_entity_poly.entity_id
_entity_poly.type
_entity_poly.pdbx_seq_one_letter_code
_entity_poly.pdbx_strand_id
1 'polypeptide(L)'
;MNPNFSAISLPYTAASSNSANFIVKIWCKPVYSKLPNSNTNTEWHLLSENRIDLKKLIYVGKSLHNTEDYFRTNSIILYLNEKAYVMPNSLRVAVAKIRSLSTTQRLNSTDRQNVSKSYDFDSLRSLNNLSNSLDELKHTKHKLSSLIDKHVESFYDETNVDNIKMVLGKLHNRNQVLEQSINKQKAINDSLSSDIYNTKIKINQIKELSSDKLNSVLDMGSNQLDFLESELEPIKESLENNVYPSLIEELQLTTKVIQEIIPIYNINNSVKFAIMGMEFPSSIKELLEVCYYNKKNLKNFNYSPTFDNEHDSHAFNIEQVNAGLSYIVQVITCLAHITNLHLKYEMVSDGNRNETKPIAYTLYYDHSKTEKVSGELSGSGRKYDLQNYDFEHGLNLLNKNLVQLINNVTDVYDEFKHDSRESKISNNIPNDCLDNFLWNLQFLILYITAPISQTEESI
;
A
#
# COMPACT_ATOMS: atom_id res chain seq x y z
N MET A 1 46.64 19.65 31.52
CA MET A 1 47.80 18.82 31.90
C MET A 1 47.74 17.52 31.12
N ASN A 2 48.78 17.15 30.37
CA ASN A 2 48.85 15.88 29.67
C ASN A 2 49.08 14.74 30.69
N PRO A 3 48.26 13.67 30.71
CA PRO A 3 48.59 12.50 31.51
C PRO A 3 49.83 11.82 30.90
N ASN A 4 50.96 11.87 31.61
CA ASN A 4 52.10 11.00 31.31
C ASN A 4 51.74 9.59 31.79
N PHE A 5 51.47 8.69 30.85
CA PHE A 5 51.33 7.26 31.18
C PHE A 5 52.72 6.70 31.56
N SER A 6 52.79 5.94 32.65
CA SER A 6 54.00 5.23 33.06
C SER A 6 54.37 4.16 32.03
N ALA A 7 55.64 3.73 32.02
CA ALA A 7 56.09 2.64 31.16
C ALA A 7 55.33 1.34 31.51
N ILE A 8 54.62 0.77 30.54
CA ILE A 8 53.88 -0.49 30.70
C ILE A 8 54.68 -1.61 30.03
N SER A 9 55.07 -2.62 30.80
CA SER A 9 55.65 -3.86 30.26
C SER A 9 54.54 -4.74 29.69
N LEU A 10 54.62 -5.09 28.40
CA LEU A 10 53.67 -6.02 27.80
C LEU A 10 53.88 -7.44 28.37
N PRO A 11 52.81 -8.18 28.71
CA PRO A 11 52.91 -9.58 29.12
C PRO A 11 53.50 -10.44 28.00
N TYR A 12 54.22 -11.50 28.37
CA TYR A 12 54.89 -12.43 27.46
C TYR A 12 53.92 -12.96 26.40
N THR A 13 54.02 -12.45 25.17
CA THR A 13 53.26 -12.96 24.03
C THR A 13 53.85 -14.31 23.64
N ALA A 14 53.02 -15.35 23.55
CA ALA A 14 53.44 -16.67 23.14
C ALA A 14 54.26 -16.60 21.83
N ALA A 15 55.36 -17.35 21.78
CA ALA A 15 56.34 -17.36 20.69
C ALA A 15 55.79 -17.79 19.31
N SER A 16 54.49 -18.01 19.18
CA SER A 16 53.81 -18.41 17.95
C SER A 16 53.41 -17.24 17.03
N SER A 17 53.48 -15.99 17.50
CA SER A 17 53.15 -14.82 16.69
C SER A 17 54.35 -13.87 16.54
N ASN A 18 55.28 -14.22 15.63
CA ASN A 18 56.21 -13.26 15.03
C ASN A 18 55.46 -12.26 14.11
N SER A 19 54.47 -11.56 14.65
CA SER A 19 53.68 -10.58 13.90
C SER A 19 54.39 -9.23 13.90
N ALA A 20 54.79 -8.77 12.71
CA ALA A 20 55.45 -7.48 12.55
C ALA A 20 54.55 -6.26 12.84
N ASN A 21 53.24 -6.47 12.95
CA ASN A 21 52.24 -5.42 13.11
C ASN A 21 51.49 -5.61 14.43
N PHE A 22 51.35 -4.54 15.21
CA PHE A 22 50.52 -4.53 16.41
C PHE A 22 49.70 -3.24 16.49
N ILE A 23 48.54 -3.32 17.14
CA ILE A 23 47.59 -2.21 17.26
C ILE A 23 47.51 -1.81 18.73
N VAL A 24 47.81 -0.55 19.03
CA VAL A 24 47.69 0.03 20.37
C VAL A 24 46.44 0.92 20.40
N LYS A 25 45.49 0.56 21.27
CA LYS A 25 44.26 1.34 21.50
C LYS A 25 44.28 1.93 22.91
N ILE A 26 44.17 3.24 23.01
CA ILE A 26 44.11 3.98 24.27
C ILE A 26 42.65 4.38 24.49
N TRP A 27 42.05 3.89 25.57
CA TRP A 27 40.69 4.21 25.98
C TRP A 27 40.73 5.12 27.20
N CYS A 28 39.91 6.17 27.20
CA CYS A 28 39.78 7.10 28.31
C CYS A 28 38.32 7.21 28.75
N LYS A 29 38.10 7.40 30.05
CA LYS A 29 36.78 7.67 30.61
C LYS A 29 36.76 9.12 31.13
N PRO A 30 35.96 10.02 30.54
CA PRO A 30 35.92 11.41 30.99
C PRO A 30 35.23 11.51 32.35
N VAL A 31 35.91 12.12 33.32
CA VAL A 31 35.35 12.44 34.63
C VAL A 31 34.79 13.87 34.57
N TYR A 32 33.67 14.07 33.87
CA TYR A 32 32.93 15.34 33.97
C TYR A 32 32.06 15.33 35.23
N SER A 33 32.04 16.50 35.87
CA SER A 33 31.48 16.83 37.18
C SER A 33 30.17 16.13 37.53
N LYS A 34 30.14 15.57 38.74
CA LYS A 34 28.94 15.13 39.45
C LYS A 34 27.88 16.26 39.46
N LEU A 35 26.92 16.23 38.53
CA LEU A 35 25.60 16.80 38.77
C LEU A 35 24.70 15.70 39.37
N PRO A 36 23.82 16.01 40.34
CA PRO A 36 23.24 14.98 41.20
C PRO A 36 22.20 14.07 40.55
N ASN A 37 21.76 14.35 39.32
CA ASN A 37 20.58 13.73 38.72
C ASN A 37 20.79 13.19 37.30
N SER A 38 21.88 12.44 37.06
CA SER A 38 21.92 11.59 35.86
C SER A 38 22.56 10.24 36.17
N ASN A 39 21.74 9.18 36.14
CA ASN A 39 22.19 7.79 36.02
C ASN A 39 22.70 7.54 34.60
N THR A 40 23.80 8.20 34.23
CA THR A 40 24.48 7.93 32.96
C THR A 40 25.83 7.29 33.28
N ASN A 41 25.89 5.98 33.00
CA ASN A 41 27.10 5.19 33.06
C ASN A 41 28.04 5.74 31.98
N THR A 42 28.98 6.62 32.35
CA THR A 42 29.87 7.26 31.37
C THR A 42 30.68 6.21 30.62
N GLU A 43 30.49 6.15 29.30
CA GLU A 43 31.08 5.15 28.43
C GLU A 43 32.59 5.39 28.25
N TRP A 44 33.35 4.31 28.04
CA TRP A 44 34.76 4.42 27.66
C TRP A 44 34.86 4.95 26.23
N HIS A 45 35.51 6.09 26.05
CA HIS A 45 35.77 6.62 24.72
C HIS A 45 37.17 6.23 24.26
N LEU A 46 37.29 5.78 23.01
CA LEU A 46 38.57 5.52 22.38
C LEU A 46 39.26 6.87 22.13
N LEU A 47 40.33 7.17 22.86
CA LEU A 47 41.12 8.38 22.71
C LEU A 47 42.02 8.30 21.47
N SER A 48 42.63 7.13 21.22
CA SER A 48 43.55 6.94 20.11
C SER A 48 43.68 5.48 19.71
N GLU A 49 43.63 5.19 18.41
CA GLU A 49 44.04 3.91 17.82
C GLU A 49 45.29 4.13 16.97
N ASN A 50 46.40 3.50 17.35
CA ASN A 50 47.67 3.57 16.62
C ASN A 50 48.04 2.18 16.10
N ARG A 51 48.12 2.06 14.78
CA ARG A 51 48.62 0.84 14.12
C ARG A 51 50.11 0.98 13.91
N ILE A 52 50.87 0.12 14.55
CA ILE A 52 52.33 0.16 14.56
C ILE A 52 52.86 -1.02 13.75
N ASP A 53 53.64 -0.69 12.73
CA ASP A 53 54.41 -1.65 11.95
C ASP A 53 55.87 -1.57 12.40
N LEU A 54 56.37 -2.65 13.01
CA LEU A 54 57.73 -2.74 13.52
C LEU A 54 58.78 -2.48 12.44
N LYS A 55 58.47 -2.75 11.15
CA LYS A 55 59.40 -2.57 10.04
C LYS A 55 59.62 -1.09 9.67
N LYS A 56 58.70 -0.21 10.05
CA LYS A 56 58.70 1.21 9.68
C LYS A 56 59.16 2.14 10.80
N LEU A 57 59.61 1.57 11.92
CA LEU A 57 60.08 2.33 13.06
C LEU A 57 61.43 2.99 12.80
N ILE A 58 61.57 4.23 13.28
CA ILE A 58 62.80 5.01 13.21
C ILE A 58 63.47 4.98 14.58
N TYR A 59 64.76 4.67 14.60
CA TYR A 59 65.58 4.75 15.80
C TYR A 59 65.85 6.19 16.20
N VAL A 60 65.64 6.52 17.49
CA VAL A 60 65.80 7.89 18.01
C VAL A 60 66.97 7.99 18.99
N GLY A 61 67.30 6.93 19.73
CA GLY A 61 68.42 6.94 20.68
C GLY A 61 68.32 5.87 21.77
N LYS A 62 69.28 5.86 22.70
CA LYS A 62 69.25 5.02 23.92
C LYS A 62 68.59 5.71 25.12
N SER A 63 68.55 7.05 25.14
CA SER A 63 67.96 7.84 26.23
C SER A 63 67.20 9.03 25.65
N LEU A 64 66.05 9.35 26.26
CA LEU A 64 65.17 10.45 25.84
C LEU A 64 65.46 11.79 26.52
N HIS A 65 66.48 11.86 27.38
CA HIS A 65 66.89 13.12 28.02
C HIS A 65 67.26 14.16 26.94
N ASN A 66 66.55 15.28 26.90
CA ASN A 66 66.64 16.39 25.92
C ASN A 66 65.97 16.19 24.55
N THR A 67 65.02 15.25 24.42
CA THR A 67 64.35 14.99 23.12
C THR A 67 62.85 15.33 23.08
N GLU A 68 62.29 15.91 24.15
CA GLU A 68 60.84 16.15 24.28
C GLU A 68 60.26 17.06 23.18
N ASP A 69 61.04 18.04 22.70
CA ASP A 69 60.62 18.95 21.62
C ASP A 69 60.54 18.30 20.23
N TYR A 70 61.11 17.11 20.05
CA TYR A 70 61.11 16.41 18.76
C TYR A 70 59.80 15.68 18.46
N PHE A 71 58.96 15.46 19.46
CA PHE A 71 57.75 14.65 19.33
C PHE A 71 56.50 15.50 19.16
N ARG A 72 55.55 14.99 18.38
CA ARG A 72 54.20 15.54 18.35
C ARG A 72 53.48 15.17 19.65
N THR A 73 52.50 15.99 20.04
CA THR A 73 51.55 15.65 21.11
C THR A 73 50.89 14.30 20.81
N ASN A 74 50.76 13.42 21.82
CA ASN A 74 50.23 12.04 21.72
C ASN A 74 51.08 11.05 20.90
N SER A 75 52.41 11.19 20.92
CA SER A 75 53.32 10.24 20.29
C SER A 75 53.54 8.98 21.13
N ILE A 76 53.59 7.81 20.48
CA ILE A 76 53.96 6.54 21.13
C ILE A 76 55.46 6.29 20.90
N ILE A 77 56.16 5.98 22.00
CA ILE A 77 57.58 5.62 21.99
C ILE A 77 57.72 4.18 22.46
N LEU A 78 58.46 3.37 21.69
CA LEU A 78 58.68 1.95 21.98
C LEU A 78 60.11 1.73 22.46
N TYR A 79 60.23 1.07 23.61
CA TYR A 79 61.52 0.64 24.13
C TYR A 79 61.71 -0.85 23.84
N LEU A 80 62.67 -1.16 22.98
CA LEU A 80 63.09 -2.53 22.66
C LEU A 80 64.58 -2.65 22.97
N ASN A 81 64.95 -3.51 23.92
CA ASN A 81 66.33 -3.74 24.36
C ASN A 81 67.10 -2.42 24.65
N GLU A 82 66.52 -1.56 25.51
CA GLU A 82 67.11 -0.26 25.91
C GLU A 82 67.32 0.76 24.78
N LYS A 83 66.65 0.55 23.63
CA LYS A 83 66.66 1.45 22.48
C LYS A 83 65.26 2.00 22.25
N ALA A 84 65.16 3.31 22.03
CA ALA A 84 63.91 4.00 21.75
C ALA A 84 63.65 4.08 20.24
N TYR A 85 62.45 3.66 19.85
CA TYR A 85 61.96 3.64 18.48
C TYR A 85 60.62 4.37 18.37
N VAL A 86 60.42 5.12 17.29
CA VAL A 86 59.23 5.97 17.09
C VAL A 86 58.76 5.90 15.63
N MET A 87 57.46 6.09 15.40
CA MET A 87 56.89 6.16 14.05
C MET A 87 57.30 7.47 13.34
N PRO A 88 57.52 7.46 12.01
CA PRO A 88 57.91 8.65 11.27
C PRO A 88 56.94 9.83 11.46
N ASN A 89 55.64 9.52 11.54
CA ASN A 89 54.56 10.51 11.65
C ASN A 89 54.48 11.18 13.03
N SER A 90 55.15 10.62 14.03
CA SER A 90 55.18 11.12 15.42
C SER A 90 56.28 12.16 15.65
N LEU A 91 57.13 12.42 14.65
CA LEU A 91 58.21 13.39 14.74
C LEU A 91 57.77 14.76 14.20
N ARG A 92 58.14 15.84 14.90
CA ARG A 92 57.98 17.23 14.43
C ARG A 92 59.13 17.67 13.53
N VAL A 93 60.29 17.04 13.68
CA VAL A 93 61.51 17.38 12.94
C VAL A 93 61.76 16.37 11.81
N ALA A 94 62.23 16.87 10.67
CA ALA A 94 62.58 16.03 9.53
C ALA A 94 63.60 14.93 9.92
N VAL A 95 63.33 13.69 9.50
CA VAL A 95 64.12 12.49 9.82
C VAL A 95 65.62 12.67 9.55
N ALA A 96 65.98 13.50 8.57
CA ALA A 96 67.36 13.85 8.23
C ALA A 96 68.14 14.51 9.40
N LYS A 97 67.50 15.37 10.21
CA LYS A 97 68.12 16.03 11.37
C LYS A 97 68.36 15.08 12.55
N ILE A 98 67.50 14.08 12.73
CA ILE A 98 67.65 13.08 13.81
C ILE A 98 68.80 12.10 13.48
N ARG A 99 68.96 11.76 12.19
CA ARG A 99 70.13 10.98 11.73
C ARG A 99 71.44 11.74 11.89
N SER A 100 71.48 13.05 11.63
CA SER A 100 72.70 13.85 11.77
C SER A 100 73.14 14.11 13.21
N LEU A 101 72.22 14.06 14.19
CA LEU A 101 72.58 14.17 15.62
C LEU A 101 72.97 12.83 16.27
N SER A 102 72.55 11.69 15.69
CA SER A 102 72.96 10.35 16.16
C SER A 102 74.26 9.83 15.51
N THR A 103 74.84 10.60 14.56
CA THR A 103 76.10 10.28 13.88
C THR A 103 77.29 11.06 14.45
N THR A 104 77.63 10.79 15.71
CA THR A 104 79.02 10.87 16.17
C THR A 104 79.46 9.50 16.68
N GLN A 105 79.42 8.50 15.81
CA GLN A 105 80.32 7.36 15.90
C GLN A 105 80.55 6.83 14.49
N ARG A 106 81.75 7.13 13.99
CA ARG A 106 82.34 6.56 12.80
C ARG A 106 82.18 5.04 12.85
N LEU A 107 81.67 4.45 11.76
CA LEU A 107 82.21 3.21 11.21
C LEU A 107 81.94 3.22 9.71
N ASN A 108 83.04 3.25 8.97
CA ASN A 108 83.10 3.09 7.54
C ASN A 108 82.48 1.74 7.15
N SER A 109 81.45 1.76 6.32
CA SER A 109 81.25 0.79 5.24
C SER A 109 80.01 1.16 4.43
N THR A 110 80.28 1.69 3.24
CA THR A 110 79.62 1.38 1.96
C THR A 110 78.16 0.92 1.99
N ASP A 111 77.33 1.77 1.37
CA ASP A 111 76.19 1.42 0.52
C ASP A 111 75.89 -0.08 0.38
N ARG A 112 74.81 -0.50 1.05
CA ARG A 112 73.94 -1.52 0.48
C ARG A 112 72.50 -1.05 0.57
N GLN A 113 71.92 -0.93 -0.61
CA GLN A 113 70.51 -1.13 -0.87
C GLN A 113 69.89 -2.08 0.17
N ASN A 114 68.84 -1.62 0.85
CA ASN A 114 68.04 -2.44 1.75
C ASN A 114 67.27 -3.49 0.93
N VAL A 115 67.96 -4.54 0.51
CA VAL A 115 67.38 -5.85 0.24
C VAL A 115 67.49 -6.61 1.56
N SER A 116 66.33 -7.05 2.07
CA SER A 116 66.22 -7.91 3.25
C SER A 116 67.27 -9.01 3.20
N LYS A 117 68.31 -8.94 4.05
CA LYS A 117 69.26 -10.03 4.20
C LYS A 117 68.49 -11.22 4.77
N SER A 118 68.22 -12.20 3.91
CA SER A 118 67.88 -13.57 4.31
C SER A 118 68.90 -14.04 5.34
N TYR A 119 68.45 -14.72 6.38
CA TYR A 119 69.28 -15.23 7.48
C TYR A 119 70.55 -15.93 6.96
N ASP A 120 71.72 -15.59 7.51
CA ASP A 120 72.96 -16.33 7.22
C ASP A 120 72.84 -17.78 7.71
N PHE A 121 73.52 -18.71 7.05
CA PHE A 121 73.45 -20.14 7.34
C PHE A 121 73.75 -20.47 8.81
N ASP A 122 74.70 -19.75 9.43
CA ASP A 122 75.01 -19.90 10.86
C ASP A 122 73.89 -19.37 11.76
N SER A 123 73.13 -18.36 11.31
CA SER A 123 71.95 -17.86 12.03
C SER A 123 70.80 -18.87 11.98
N LEU A 124 70.61 -19.52 10.82
CA LEU A 124 69.67 -20.65 10.67
C LEU A 124 70.11 -21.84 11.54
N ARG A 125 71.41 -22.13 11.61
CA ARG A 125 71.95 -23.19 12.47
C ARG A 125 71.80 -22.88 13.95
N SER A 126 72.02 -21.63 14.38
CA SER A 126 71.78 -21.23 15.78
C SER A 126 70.30 -21.28 16.14
N LEU A 127 69.42 -20.87 15.23
CA LEU A 127 67.97 -20.98 15.41
C LEU A 127 67.53 -22.44 15.51
N ASN A 128 68.08 -23.30 14.66
CA ASN A 128 67.77 -24.72 14.67
C ASN A 128 68.31 -25.41 15.94
N ASN A 129 69.52 -25.07 16.38
CA ASN A 129 70.07 -25.54 17.65
C ASN A 129 69.21 -25.08 18.83
N LEU A 130 68.74 -23.83 18.83
CA LEU A 130 67.89 -23.30 19.89
C LEU A 130 66.50 -23.96 19.88
N SER A 131 65.97 -24.26 18.70
CA SER A 131 64.75 -25.07 18.54
C SER A 131 64.94 -26.47 19.11
N ASN A 132 66.05 -27.14 18.79
CA ASN A 132 66.36 -28.46 19.31
C ASN A 132 66.54 -28.44 20.83
N SER A 133 67.25 -27.46 21.40
CA SER A 133 67.38 -27.30 22.85
C SER A 133 66.04 -26.99 23.53
N LEU A 134 65.14 -26.26 22.87
CA LEU A 134 63.79 -26.02 23.37
C LEU A 134 62.97 -27.31 23.41
N ASP A 135 63.09 -28.15 22.38
CA ASP A 135 62.37 -29.42 22.31
C ASP A 135 62.95 -30.47 23.28
N GLU A 136 64.27 -30.49 23.48
CA GLU A 136 64.92 -31.23 24.57
C GLU A 136 64.45 -30.75 25.95
N LEU A 137 64.30 -29.44 26.15
CA LEU A 137 63.78 -28.88 27.38
C LEU A 137 62.30 -29.26 27.62
N LYS A 138 61.48 -29.28 26.56
CA LYS A 138 60.11 -29.80 26.66
C LYS A 138 60.11 -31.29 27.01
N HIS A 139 60.97 -32.08 26.37
CA HIS A 139 61.05 -33.51 26.62
C HIS A 139 61.50 -33.83 28.06
N THR A 140 62.50 -33.11 28.57
CA THR A 140 62.95 -33.20 29.97
C THR A 140 61.87 -32.76 30.94
N LYS A 141 61.13 -31.68 30.65
CA LYS A 141 59.95 -31.27 31.44
C LYS A 141 58.90 -32.39 31.50
N HIS A 142 58.58 -33.04 30.39
CA HIS A 142 57.62 -34.15 30.37
C HIS A 142 58.12 -35.37 31.14
N LYS A 143 59.42 -35.71 31.01
CA LYS A 143 60.03 -36.80 31.75
C LYS A 143 60.03 -36.53 33.26
N LEU A 144 60.31 -35.29 33.66
CA LEU A 144 60.31 -34.88 35.06
C LEU A 144 58.88 -34.84 35.62
N SER A 145 57.89 -34.40 34.84
CA SER A 145 56.47 -34.53 35.18
C SER A 145 56.08 -35.98 35.40
N SER A 146 56.43 -36.90 34.49
CA SER A 146 56.12 -38.33 34.63
C SER A 146 56.82 -38.98 35.83
N LEU A 147 58.04 -38.55 36.17
CA LEU A 147 58.73 -39.01 37.38
C LEU A 147 58.05 -38.48 38.64
N ILE A 148 57.62 -37.21 38.65
CA ILE A 148 56.81 -36.65 39.74
C ILE A 148 55.50 -37.44 39.86
N ASP A 149 54.80 -37.69 38.75
CA ASP A 149 53.51 -38.40 38.74
C ASP A 149 53.66 -39.84 39.26
N LYS A 150 54.73 -40.56 38.88
CA LYS A 150 55.03 -41.90 39.43
C LYS A 150 55.40 -41.90 40.90
N HIS A 151 56.16 -40.89 41.35
CA HIS A 151 56.52 -40.78 42.75
C HIS A 151 55.32 -40.38 43.61
N VAL A 152 54.47 -39.51 43.07
CA VAL A 152 53.16 -39.18 43.59
C VAL A 152 52.36 -40.47 43.67
N GLU A 153 52.10 -41.22 42.59
CA GLU A 153 51.37 -42.52 42.59
C GLU A 153 51.87 -43.55 43.62
N SER A 154 53.18 -43.62 43.90
CA SER A 154 53.72 -44.52 44.95
C SER A 154 53.28 -44.17 46.38
N PHE A 155 52.76 -42.96 46.62
CA PHE A 155 52.06 -42.56 47.84
C PHE A 155 50.53 -42.81 47.78
N TYR A 156 49.98 -43.45 46.73
CA TYR A 156 48.53 -43.58 46.46
C TYR A 156 48.09 -45.04 46.34
N ASP A 157 48.78 -45.98 46.98
CA ASP A 157 48.15 -47.29 47.22
C ASP A 157 46.92 -47.06 48.12
N GLU A 158 45.73 -47.14 47.53
CA GLU A 158 44.41 -46.94 48.17
C GLU A 158 44.12 -47.96 49.28
N THR A 159 44.98 -48.96 49.45
CA THR A 159 44.91 -50.00 50.48
C THR A 159 45.81 -49.72 51.70
N ASN A 160 46.64 -48.68 51.67
CA ASN A 160 47.55 -48.37 52.76
C ASN A 160 46.86 -47.48 53.82
N VAL A 161 46.71 -48.03 55.03
CA VAL A 161 45.93 -47.45 56.15
C VAL A 161 46.43 -46.07 56.58
N ASP A 162 47.70 -45.76 56.35
CA ASP A 162 48.30 -44.46 56.69
C ASP A 162 47.87 -43.29 55.78
N ASN A 163 47.26 -43.57 54.62
CA ASN A 163 46.83 -42.56 53.65
C ASN A 163 45.35 -42.13 53.74
N ILE A 164 44.55 -42.77 54.59
CA ILE A 164 43.10 -42.52 54.72
C ILE A 164 42.80 -41.06 55.09
N LYS A 165 43.63 -40.44 55.96
CA LYS A 165 43.48 -39.04 56.35
C LYS A 165 43.69 -38.07 55.18
N MET A 166 44.62 -38.38 54.27
CA MET A 166 44.88 -37.54 53.10
C MET A 166 43.75 -37.67 52.06
N VAL A 167 43.23 -38.88 51.84
CA VAL A 167 42.09 -39.14 50.95
C VAL A 167 40.82 -38.45 51.48
N LEU A 168 40.54 -38.55 52.78
CA LEU A 168 39.43 -37.83 53.42
C LEU A 168 39.59 -36.31 53.30
N GLY A 169 40.81 -35.77 53.49
CA GLY A 169 41.09 -34.35 53.30
C GLY A 169 40.84 -33.86 51.87
N LYS A 170 41.22 -34.67 50.86
CA LYS A 170 40.94 -34.36 49.45
C LYS A 170 39.45 -34.43 49.12
N LEU A 171 38.74 -35.45 49.61
CA LEU A 171 37.29 -35.57 49.46
C LEU A 171 36.56 -34.41 50.13
N HIS A 172 36.97 -34.02 51.33
CA HIS A 172 36.42 -32.89 52.06
C HIS A 172 36.64 -31.57 51.31
N ASN A 173 37.87 -31.31 50.84
CA ASN A 173 38.15 -30.14 50.01
C ASN A 173 37.36 -30.15 48.71
N ARG A 174 37.19 -31.30 48.07
CA ARG A 174 36.39 -31.43 46.84
C ARG A 174 34.91 -31.17 47.10
N ASN A 175 34.38 -31.63 48.23
CA ASN A 175 33.02 -31.32 48.67
C ASN A 175 32.86 -29.82 48.96
N GLN A 176 33.82 -29.19 49.63
CA GLN A 176 33.79 -27.76 49.90
C GLN A 176 33.85 -26.92 48.61
N VAL A 177 34.67 -27.32 47.64
CA VAL A 177 34.73 -26.68 46.31
C VAL A 177 33.42 -26.86 45.54
N LEU A 178 32.80 -28.04 45.62
CA LEU A 178 31.49 -28.29 45.03
C LEU A 178 30.41 -27.43 45.69
N GLU A 179 30.40 -27.34 47.02
CA GLU A 179 29.44 -26.52 47.77
C GLU A 179 29.60 -25.03 47.46
N GLN A 180 30.84 -24.53 47.36
CA GLN A 180 31.11 -23.18 46.88
C GLN A 180 30.63 -22.97 45.44
N SER A 181 30.76 -23.96 44.57
CA SER A 181 30.30 -23.89 43.18
C SER A 181 28.76 -23.90 43.10
N ILE A 182 28.09 -24.71 43.92
CA ILE A 182 26.63 -24.72 44.06
C ILE A 182 26.12 -23.37 44.55
N ASN A 183 26.77 -22.79 45.57
CA ASN A 183 26.37 -21.49 46.11
C ASN A 183 26.58 -20.36 45.09
N LYS A 184 27.67 -20.39 44.31
CA LYS A 184 27.86 -19.48 43.18
C LYS A 184 26.75 -19.63 42.14
N GLN A 185 26.39 -20.86 41.79
CA GLN A 185 25.34 -21.11 40.81
C GLN A 185 23.96 -20.65 41.32
N LYS A 186 23.65 -20.86 42.61
CA LYS A 186 22.44 -20.33 43.24
C LYS A 186 22.39 -18.80 43.16
N ALA A 187 23.48 -18.12 43.53
CA ALA A 187 23.55 -16.67 43.45
C ALA A 187 23.36 -16.14 42.01
N ILE A 188 23.93 -16.82 41.02
CA ILE A 188 23.71 -16.49 39.60
C ILE A 188 22.24 -16.71 39.21
N ASN A 189 21.62 -17.79 39.68
CA ASN A 189 20.22 -18.09 39.38
C ASN A 189 19.25 -17.09 40.03
N ASP A 190 19.57 -16.63 41.24
CA ASP A 190 18.81 -15.59 41.95
C ASP A 190 18.93 -14.25 41.22
N SER A 191 20.14 -13.90 40.75
CA SER A 191 20.38 -12.72 39.91
C SER A 191 19.58 -12.80 38.62
N LEU A 192 19.64 -13.93 37.90
CA LEU A 192 18.87 -14.14 36.67
C LEU A 192 17.37 -14.06 36.91
N SER A 193 16.89 -14.61 38.02
CA SER A 193 15.47 -14.53 38.40
C SER A 193 15.03 -13.08 38.65
N SER A 194 15.88 -12.28 39.28
CA SER A 194 15.65 -10.85 39.46
C SER A 194 15.62 -10.11 38.11
N ASP A 195 16.53 -10.41 37.20
CA ASP A 195 16.57 -9.82 35.86
C ASP A 195 15.34 -10.19 35.03
N ILE A 196 14.88 -11.44 35.12
CA ILE A 196 13.63 -11.91 34.50
C ILE A 196 12.44 -11.15 35.06
N TYR A 197 12.39 -10.94 36.37
CA TYR A 197 11.30 -10.18 36.98
C TYR A 197 11.30 -8.71 36.54
N ASN A 198 12.49 -8.08 36.51
CA ASN A 198 12.65 -6.70 36.05
C ASN A 198 12.27 -6.53 34.58
N THR A 199 12.63 -7.48 33.71
CA THR A 199 12.23 -7.46 32.30
C THR A 199 10.73 -7.67 32.14
N LYS A 200 10.10 -8.53 32.96
CA LYS A 200 8.65 -8.71 32.97
C LYS A 200 7.91 -7.42 33.35
N ILE A 201 8.40 -6.67 34.33
CA ILE A 201 7.85 -5.35 34.68
C ILE A 201 7.95 -4.39 33.49
N LYS A 202 9.12 -4.30 32.83
CA LYS A 202 9.30 -3.45 31.65
C LYS A 202 8.35 -3.82 30.52
N ILE A 203 8.14 -5.11 30.28
CA ILE A 203 7.17 -5.58 29.27
C ILE A 203 5.76 -5.11 29.61
N ASN A 204 5.34 -5.19 30.87
CA ASN A 204 4.02 -4.73 31.29
C ASN A 204 3.86 -3.21 31.13
N GLN A 205 4.88 -2.42 31.51
CA GLN A 205 4.87 -0.97 31.31
C GLN A 205 4.78 -0.60 29.82
N ILE A 206 5.49 -1.31 28.94
CA ILE A 206 5.42 -1.09 27.49
C ILE A 206 4.03 -1.45 26.97
N LYS A 207 3.41 -2.53 27.48
CA LYS A 207 2.04 -2.92 27.10
C LYS A 207 1.01 -1.88 27.50
N GLU A 208 1.06 -1.36 28.73
CA GLU A 208 0.17 -0.30 29.21
C GLU A 208 0.33 0.98 28.35
N LEU A 209 1.56 1.43 28.12
CA LEU A 209 1.81 2.59 27.25
C LEU A 209 1.33 2.37 25.81
N SER A 210 1.42 1.14 25.30
CA SER A 210 0.93 0.79 23.96
C SER A 210 -0.59 0.76 23.89
N SER A 211 -1.28 0.23 24.91
CA SER A 211 -2.74 0.22 24.96
C SER A 211 -3.30 1.63 25.12
N ASP A 212 -2.69 2.45 25.97
CA ASP A 212 -3.17 3.81 26.22
C ASP A 212 -3.02 4.70 24.98
N LYS A 213 -1.88 4.58 24.28
CA LYS A 213 -1.69 5.28 22.99
C LYS A 213 -2.64 4.79 21.92
N LEU A 214 -2.88 3.48 21.84
CA LEU A 214 -3.79 2.91 20.83
C LEU A 214 -5.23 3.36 21.08
N ASN A 215 -5.69 3.34 22.34
CA ASN A 215 -7.01 3.84 22.71
C ASN A 215 -7.13 5.34 22.43
N SER A 216 -6.12 6.15 22.77
CA SER A 216 -6.11 7.58 22.44
C SER A 216 -6.20 7.86 20.94
N VAL A 217 -5.55 7.05 20.11
CA VAL A 217 -5.63 7.17 18.64
C VAL A 217 -7.00 6.75 18.12
N LEU A 218 -7.60 5.68 18.68
CA LEU A 218 -8.95 5.26 18.33
C LEU A 218 -9.99 6.32 18.71
N ASP A 219 -9.90 6.88 19.92
CA ASP A 219 -10.79 7.95 20.37
C ASP A 219 -10.63 9.20 19.51
N MET A 220 -9.40 9.58 19.15
CA MET A 220 -9.16 10.71 18.24
C MET A 220 -9.74 10.43 16.84
N GLY A 221 -9.61 9.20 16.33
CA GLY A 221 -10.20 8.80 15.06
C GLY A 221 -11.73 8.82 15.09
N SER A 222 -12.35 8.33 16.17
CA SER A 222 -13.80 8.39 16.37
C SER A 222 -14.31 9.83 16.38
N ASN A 223 -13.68 10.70 17.17
CA ASN A 223 -14.06 12.11 17.23
C ASN A 223 -13.93 12.83 15.87
N GLN A 224 -12.93 12.45 15.06
CA GLN A 224 -12.80 12.98 13.70
C GLN A 224 -13.92 12.48 12.78
N LEU A 225 -14.35 11.23 12.90
CA LEU A 225 -15.48 10.71 12.13
C LEU A 225 -16.78 11.38 12.55
N ASP A 226 -17.04 11.51 13.85
CA ASP A 226 -18.22 12.19 14.37
C ASP A 226 -18.26 13.66 13.93
N PHE A 227 -17.11 14.34 13.91
CA PHE A 227 -16.98 15.70 13.38
C PHE A 227 -17.32 15.76 11.88
N LEU A 228 -16.75 14.86 11.06
CA LEU A 228 -17.05 14.82 9.63
C LEU A 228 -18.51 14.49 9.36
N GLU A 229 -19.12 13.60 10.14
CA GLU A 229 -20.55 13.30 10.04
C GLU A 229 -21.40 14.52 10.36
N SER A 230 -21.02 15.28 11.40
CA SER A 230 -21.69 16.54 11.76
C SER A 230 -21.53 17.65 10.70
N GLU A 231 -20.44 17.64 9.92
CA GLU A 231 -20.28 18.56 8.78
C GLU A 231 -21.06 18.11 7.54
N LEU A 232 -21.28 16.80 7.36
CA LEU A 232 -22.04 16.24 6.24
C LEU A 232 -23.55 16.39 6.40
N GLU A 233 -24.05 16.29 7.62
CA GLU A 233 -25.48 16.40 7.92
C GLU A 233 -26.15 17.70 7.41
N PRO A 234 -25.59 18.92 7.63
CA PRO A 234 -26.18 20.13 7.07
C PRO A 234 -26.08 20.19 5.54
N ILE A 235 -25.10 19.52 4.93
CA ILE A 235 -25.00 19.43 3.46
C ILE A 235 -26.12 18.54 2.92
N LYS A 236 -26.38 17.40 3.58
CA LYS A 236 -27.50 16.50 3.23
C LYS A 236 -28.83 17.21 3.38
N GLU A 237 -29.06 17.86 4.53
CA GLU A 237 -30.27 18.63 4.79
C GLU A 237 -30.45 19.75 3.76
N SER A 238 -29.38 20.46 3.39
CA SER A 238 -29.44 21.47 2.32
C SER A 238 -29.78 20.87 0.95
N LEU A 239 -29.32 19.66 0.66
CA LEU A 239 -29.60 18.96 -0.61
C LEU A 239 -31.07 18.51 -0.67
N GLU A 240 -31.55 17.89 0.41
CA GLU A 240 -32.91 17.38 0.55
C GLU A 240 -33.96 18.51 0.59
N ASN A 241 -33.69 19.59 1.30
CA ASN A 241 -34.67 20.66 1.51
C ASN A 241 -34.66 21.75 0.44
N ASN A 242 -33.52 21.99 -0.23
CA ASN A 242 -33.41 23.09 -1.20
C ASN A 242 -33.14 22.62 -2.63
N VAL A 243 -32.15 21.74 -2.84
CA VAL A 243 -31.68 21.41 -4.19
C VAL A 243 -32.62 20.43 -4.90
N TYR A 244 -32.98 19.31 -4.27
CA TYR A 244 -33.87 18.33 -4.88
C TYR A 244 -35.27 18.89 -5.17
N PRO A 245 -35.92 19.63 -4.27
CA PRO A 245 -37.24 20.20 -4.57
C PRO A 245 -37.18 21.20 -5.72
N SER A 246 -36.15 22.05 -5.78
CA SER A 246 -35.97 23.00 -6.89
C SER A 246 -35.77 22.30 -8.23
N LEU A 247 -34.99 21.22 -8.26
CA LEU A 247 -34.79 20.42 -9.48
C LEU A 247 -36.08 19.74 -9.92
N ILE A 248 -36.84 19.17 -8.99
CA ILE A 248 -38.13 18.54 -9.31
C ILE A 248 -39.12 19.57 -9.82
N GLU A 249 -39.19 20.76 -9.22
CA GLU A 249 -40.06 21.84 -9.69
C GLU A 249 -39.71 22.29 -11.12
N GLU A 250 -38.42 22.46 -11.44
CA GLU A 250 -37.97 22.81 -12.78
C GLU A 250 -38.28 21.70 -13.80
N LEU A 251 -38.08 20.43 -13.43
CA LEU A 251 -38.46 19.27 -14.27
C LEU A 251 -39.98 19.22 -14.50
N GLN A 252 -40.78 19.50 -13.47
CA GLN A 252 -42.24 19.56 -13.56
C GLN A 252 -42.69 20.68 -14.48
N LEU A 253 -42.13 21.88 -14.35
CA LEU A 253 -42.44 23.02 -15.21
C LEU A 253 -42.09 22.72 -16.67
N THR A 254 -40.88 22.21 -16.93
CA THR A 254 -40.43 21.90 -18.29
C THR A 254 -41.27 20.78 -18.92
N THR A 255 -41.66 19.77 -18.14
CA THR A 255 -42.52 18.69 -18.61
C THR A 255 -43.97 19.15 -18.86
N LYS A 256 -44.49 20.08 -18.05
CA LYS A 256 -45.79 20.73 -18.32
C LYS A 256 -45.78 21.49 -19.64
N VAL A 257 -44.68 22.19 -19.96
CA VAL A 257 -44.52 22.86 -21.26
C VAL A 257 -44.58 21.85 -22.41
N ILE A 258 -43.97 20.67 -22.27
CA ILE A 258 -44.11 19.60 -23.29
C ILE A 258 -45.57 19.16 -23.43
N GLN A 259 -46.27 18.96 -22.31
CA GLN A 259 -47.68 18.55 -22.31
C GLN A 259 -48.58 19.59 -22.99
N GLU A 260 -48.25 20.88 -22.87
CA GLU A 260 -48.96 21.97 -23.55
C GLU A 260 -48.66 22.03 -25.06
N ILE A 261 -47.41 21.82 -25.47
CA ILE A 261 -47.00 21.89 -26.88
C ILE A 261 -47.44 20.65 -27.67
N ILE A 262 -47.29 19.46 -27.08
CA ILE A 262 -47.64 18.17 -27.68
C ILE A 262 -48.63 17.43 -26.75
N PRO A 263 -49.90 17.86 -26.68
CA PRO A 263 -50.90 17.23 -25.84
C PRO A 263 -51.17 15.79 -26.26
N ILE A 264 -51.09 14.91 -25.26
CA ILE A 264 -51.56 13.53 -25.32
C ILE A 264 -52.79 13.43 -24.42
N TYR A 265 -53.90 12.90 -24.93
CA TYR A 265 -55.12 12.77 -24.15
C TYR A 265 -55.90 11.50 -24.47
N ASN A 266 -56.62 11.00 -23.48
CA ASN A 266 -57.47 9.82 -23.61
C ASN A 266 -58.76 10.18 -24.36
N ILE A 267 -59.13 9.37 -25.34
CA ILE A 267 -60.37 9.50 -26.09
C ILE A 267 -61.49 8.76 -25.34
N ASN A 268 -62.49 9.50 -24.86
CA ASN A 268 -63.72 8.95 -24.28
C ASN A 268 -63.52 7.93 -23.14
N ASN A 269 -62.49 8.11 -22.30
CA ASN A 269 -62.13 7.18 -21.21
C ASN A 269 -61.96 5.72 -21.69
N SER A 270 -61.36 5.55 -22.86
CA SER A 270 -61.07 4.25 -23.45
C SER A 270 -59.57 3.93 -23.42
N VAL A 271 -59.15 2.80 -24.01
CA VAL A 271 -57.73 2.44 -24.17
C VAL A 271 -57.07 3.25 -25.32
N LYS A 272 -57.83 4.12 -25.99
CA LYS A 272 -57.39 4.89 -27.15
C LYS A 272 -56.93 6.28 -26.76
N PHE A 273 -55.83 6.70 -27.35
CA PHE A 273 -55.20 7.99 -27.10
C PHE A 273 -55.09 8.78 -28.39
N ALA A 274 -55.12 10.09 -28.26
CA ALA A 274 -54.78 11.01 -29.33
C ALA A 274 -53.53 11.80 -28.97
N ILE A 275 -52.72 12.11 -29.98
CA ILE A 275 -51.58 13.03 -29.88
C ILE A 275 -51.82 14.17 -30.86
N MET A 276 -51.73 15.43 -30.39
CA MET A 276 -52.00 16.61 -31.23
C MET A 276 -53.35 16.56 -31.97
N GLY A 277 -54.37 15.93 -31.37
CA GLY A 277 -55.69 15.78 -32.02
C GLY A 277 -55.82 14.62 -33.00
N MET A 278 -54.78 13.81 -33.20
CA MET A 278 -54.82 12.63 -34.09
C MET A 278 -54.98 11.36 -33.25
N GLU A 279 -56.04 10.58 -33.49
CA GLU A 279 -56.22 9.26 -32.89
C GLU A 279 -55.07 8.34 -33.33
N PHE A 280 -54.43 7.69 -32.37
CA PHE A 280 -53.31 6.79 -32.63
C PHE A 280 -53.67 5.35 -32.23
N PRO A 281 -53.23 4.33 -32.99
CA PRO A 281 -53.45 2.92 -32.65
C PRO A 281 -52.92 2.55 -31.26
N SER A 282 -53.65 1.72 -30.50
CA SER A 282 -53.31 1.38 -29.11
C SER A 282 -52.21 0.33 -28.98
N SER A 283 -51.86 -0.38 -30.05
CA SER A 283 -50.86 -1.46 -30.05
C SER A 283 -50.09 -1.50 -31.37
N ILE A 284 -48.88 -2.09 -31.37
CA ILE A 284 -48.11 -2.30 -32.60
C ILE A 284 -48.91 -3.14 -33.60
N LYS A 285 -49.65 -4.15 -33.11
CA LYS A 285 -50.52 -4.98 -33.95
C LYS A 285 -51.61 -4.16 -34.62
N GLU A 286 -52.31 -3.30 -33.87
CA GLU A 286 -53.36 -2.43 -34.43
C GLU A 286 -52.78 -1.42 -35.42
N LEU A 287 -51.60 -0.88 -35.13
CA LEU A 287 -50.87 0.02 -36.03
C LEU A 287 -50.57 -0.66 -37.36
N LEU A 288 -50.03 -1.87 -37.35
CA LEU A 288 -49.76 -2.65 -38.55
C LEU A 288 -51.07 -3.02 -39.28
N GLU A 289 -52.16 -3.28 -38.56
CA GLU A 289 -53.47 -3.53 -39.17
C GLU A 289 -54.04 -2.33 -39.92
N VAL A 290 -53.83 -1.11 -39.41
CA VAL A 290 -54.16 0.14 -40.11
C VAL A 290 -53.28 0.32 -41.34
N CYS A 291 -51.96 0.12 -41.19
CA CYS A 291 -50.99 0.34 -42.27
C CYS A 291 -51.11 -0.68 -43.42
N TYR A 292 -51.35 -1.96 -43.12
CA TYR A 292 -51.40 -3.03 -44.12
C TYR A 292 -52.78 -3.29 -44.71
N TYR A 293 -53.83 -3.17 -43.90
CA TYR A 293 -55.15 -3.67 -44.26
C TYR A 293 -56.26 -2.61 -44.21
N ASN A 294 -55.93 -1.36 -43.90
CA ASN A 294 -56.89 -0.25 -43.76
C ASN A 294 -58.11 -0.61 -42.88
N LYS A 295 -57.91 -1.45 -41.85
CA LYS A 295 -59.02 -2.04 -41.06
C LYS A 295 -59.78 -1.03 -40.20
N LYS A 296 -59.22 0.16 -39.97
CA LYS A 296 -59.79 1.21 -39.11
C LYS A 296 -59.48 2.59 -39.68
N ASN A 297 -60.50 3.44 -39.73
CA ASN A 297 -60.33 4.87 -40.01
C ASN A 297 -59.99 5.59 -38.72
N LEU A 298 -58.82 6.22 -38.68
CA LEU A 298 -58.36 7.01 -37.56
C LEU A 298 -59.05 8.39 -37.61
N LYS A 299 -59.56 8.84 -36.47
CA LYS A 299 -60.17 10.17 -36.37
C LYS A 299 -59.10 11.22 -36.13
N ASN A 300 -59.18 12.32 -36.87
CA ASN A 300 -58.47 13.54 -36.54
C ASN A 300 -59.48 14.58 -36.05
N PHE A 301 -59.35 14.98 -34.79
CA PHE A 301 -60.25 15.91 -34.11
C PHE A 301 -60.03 17.37 -34.55
N ASN A 302 -58.88 17.68 -35.14
CA ASN A 302 -58.57 18.99 -35.68
C ASN A 302 -59.01 19.15 -37.14
N TYR A 303 -59.14 18.03 -37.87
CA TYR A 303 -59.43 18.05 -39.30
C TYR A 303 -60.21 16.80 -39.71
N SER A 304 -61.39 16.99 -40.30
CA SER A 304 -62.27 15.90 -40.76
C SER A 304 -62.43 15.92 -42.28
N PRO A 305 -61.48 15.34 -43.03
CA PRO A 305 -61.57 15.26 -44.48
C PRO A 305 -62.63 14.24 -44.93
N THR A 306 -63.28 14.55 -46.04
CA THR A 306 -64.14 13.62 -46.79
C THR A 306 -63.35 13.08 -47.98
N PHE A 307 -63.25 11.76 -48.10
CA PHE A 307 -62.52 11.10 -49.18
C PHE A 307 -63.50 10.45 -50.17
N ASP A 308 -63.23 10.62 -51.46
CA ASP A 308 -64.03 10.00 -52.52
C ASP A 308 -63.67 8.52 -52.71
N ASN A 309 -62.44 8.11 -52.35
CA ASN A 309 -61.92 6.75 -52.52
C ASN A 309 -61.29 6.20 -51.23
N GLU A 310 -61.34 4.87 -51.06
CA GLU A 310 -60.70 4.18 -49.94
C GLU A 310 -59.17 4.32 -49.94
N HIS A 311 -58.55 4.47 -51.12
CA HIS A 311 -57.11 4.66 -51.26
C HIS A 311 -56.63 5.98 -50.65
N ASP A 312 -57.36 7.07 -50.90
CA ASP A 312 -57.01 8.39 -50.37
C ASP A 312 -57.23 8.45 -48.86
N SER A 313 -58.29 7.77 -48.37
CA SER A 313 -58.51 7.58 -46.94
C SER A 313 -57.40 6.76 -46.29
N HIS A 314 -56.88 5.73 -46.97
CA HIS A 314 -55.79 4.88 -46.44
C HIS A 314 -54.46 5.64 -46.40
N ALA A 315 -54.14 6.39 -47.47
CA ALA A 315 -52.96 7.24 -47.52
C ALA A 315 -52.97 8.29 -46.39
N PHE A 316 -54.12 8.90 -46.14
CA PHE A 316 -54.29 9.83 -45.04
C PHE A 316 -54.12 9.17 -43.66
N ASN A 317 -54.66 7.96 -43.46
CA ASN A 317 -54.44 7.19 -42.22
C ASN A 317 -52.95 6.88 -42.01
N ILE A 318 -52.21 6.55 -43.08
CA ILE A 318 -50.76 6.31 -43.04
C ILE A 318 -50.00 7.59 -42.66
N GLU A 319 -50.35 8.72 -43.27
CA GLU A 319 -49.73 10.02 -42.94
C GLU A 319 -49.97 10.41 -41.49
N GLN A 320 -51.18 10.17 -40.95
CA GLN A 320 -51.47 10.37 -39.54
C GLN A 320 -50.62 9.49 -38.63
N VAL A 321 -50.45 8.21 -38.97
CA VAL A 321 -49.59 7.29 -38.20
C VAL A 321 -48.13 7.76 -38.23
N ASN A 322 -47.62 8.14 -39.40
CA ASN A 322 -46.25 8.65 -39.55
C ASN A 322 -46.04 9.96 -38.77
N ALA A 323 -47.01 10.88 -38.80
CA ALA A 323 -46.97 12.11 -38.01
C ALA A 323 -47.03 11.81 -36.50
N GLY A 324 -47.92 10.90 -36.08
CA GLY A 324 -48.03 10.46 -34.68
C GLY A 324 -46.73 9.84 -34.16
N LEU A 325 -46.08 8.97 -34.94
CA LEU A 325 -44.77 8.41 -34.60
C LEU A 325 -43.68 9.49 -34.51
N SER A 326 -43.69 10.48 -35.39
CA SER A 326 -42.76 11.61 -35.32
C SER A 326 -42.92 12.39 -34.01
N TYR A 327 -44.16 12.70 -33.61
CA TYR A 327 -44.43 13.35 -32.32
C TYR A 327 -44.02 12.49 -31.12
N ILE A 328 -44.26 11.17 -31.17
CA ILE A 328 -43.80 10.22 -30.14
C ILE A 328 -42.27 10.28 -30.00
N VAL A 329 -41.53 10.24 -31.10
CA VAL A 329 -40.06 10.33 -31.10
C VAL A 329 -39.58 11.68 -30.52
N GLN A 330 -40.24 12.78 -30.90
CA GLN A 330 -39.92 14.11 -30.36
C GLN A 330 -40.14 14.16 -28.84
N VAL A 331 -41.27 13.68 -28.34
CA VAL A 331 -41.56 13.64 -26.89
C VAL A 331 -40.52 12.80 -26.15
N ILE A 332 -40.21 11.59 -26.63
CA ILE A 332 -39.19 10.73 -26.00
C ILE A 332 -37.82 11.42 -25.99
N THR A 333 -37.44 12.08 -27.09
CA THR A 333 -36.15 12.77 -27.20
C THR A 333 -36.08 13.98 -26.26
N CYS A 334 -37.15 14.77 -26.19
CA CYS A 334 -37.24 15.91 -25.27
C CYS A 334 -37.21 15.46 -23.82
N LEU A 335 -37.97 14.41 -23.45
CA LEU A 335 -37.96 13.87 -22.09
C LEU A 335 -36.58 13.33 -21.71
N ALA A 336 -35.92 12.58 -22.60
CA ALA A 336 -34.56 12.10 -22.38
C ALA A 336 -33.56 13.25 -22.19
N HIS A 337 -33.69 14.34 -22.97
CA HIS A 337 -32.84 15.51 -22.83
C HIS A 337 -33.07 16.24 -21.50
N ILE A 338 -34.33 16.48 -21.12
CA ILE A 338 -34.68 17.20 -19.87
C ILE A 338 -34.22 16.42 -18.65
N THR A 339 -34.37 15.09 -18.69
CA THR A 339 -33.93 14.20 -17.61
C THR A 339 -32.43 13.85 -17.68
N ASN A 340 -31.72 14.39 -18.68
CA ASN A 340 -30.31 14.12 -18.95
C ASN A 340 -29.96 12.61 -19.03
N LEU A 341 -30.86 11.83 -19.65
CA LEU A 341 -30.72 10.39 -19.81
C LEU A 341 -30.25 10.03 -21.21
N HIS A 342 -29.34 9.06 -21.29
CA HIS A 342 -28.91 8.49 -22.57
C HIS A 342 -29.83 7.36 -23.03
N LEU A 343 -30.44 7.55 -24.20
CA LEU A 343 -31.20 6.50 -24.88
C LEU A 343 -30.26 5.42 -25.41
N LYS A 344 -30.67 4.15 -25.33
CA LYS A 344 -29.87 3.01 -25.80
C LYS A 344 -29.75 2.95 -27.31
N TYR A 345 -30.81 3.32 -28.02
CA TYR A 345 -30.78 3.49 -29.47
C TYR A 345 -30.95 4.97 -29.78
N GLU A 346 -29.98 5.53 -30.49
CA GLU A 346 -30.01 6.93 -30.92
C GLU A 346 -31.19 7.15 -31.89
N MET A 347 -32.04 8.13 -31.59
CA MET A 347 -33.15 8.52 -32.45
C MET A 347 -32.80 9.81 -33.16
N VAL A 348 -32.87 9.80 -34.49
CA VAL A 348 -32.54 10.95 -35.32
C VAL A 348 -33.78 11.34 -36.12
N SER A 349 -34.22 12.58 -35.96
CA SER A 349 -35.21 13.18 -36.87
C SER A 349 -34.49 13.64 -38.13
N ASP A 350 -35.00 13.27 -39.31
CA ASP A 350 -34.33 13.51 -40.59
C ASP A 350 -34.11 15.03 -40.79
N GLY A 351 -32.84 15.45 -40.76
CA GLY A 351 -32.41 16.85 -40.72
C GLY A 351 -30.95 17.02 -40.30
N ASN A 352 -30.43 16.10 -39.47
CA ASN A 352 -29.03 16.06 -39.04
C ASN A 352 -28.41 14.68 -39.30
N ARG A 353 -28.11 14.36 -40.57
CA ARG A 353 -27.29 13.18 -40.88
C ARG A 353 -25.82 13.56 -40.88
N ASN A 354 -25.11 13.21 -39.81
CA ASN A 354 -23.66 13.04 -39.87
C ASN A 354 -23.38 11.63 -40.42
N GLU A 355 -22.70 11.56 -41.57
CA GLU A 355 -22.50 10.39 -42.44
C GLU A 355 -21.62 9.27 -41.85
N THR A 356 -21.56 9.13 -40.54
CA THR A 356 -20.84 8.02 -39.91
C THR A 356 -21.76 7.34 -38.92
N LYS A 357 -22.16 6.10 -39.25
CA LYS A 357 -22.56 4.96 -38.39
C LYS A 357 -23.75 4.18 -39.05
N PRO A 358 -24.50 3.39 -38.28
CA PRO A 358 -24.63 1.93 -38.28
C PRO A 358 -25.85 1.47 -39.11
N ILE A 359 -26.27 0.20 -38.97
CA ILE A 359 -27.57 -0.26 -39.50
C ILE A 359 -28.68 0.63 -38.91
N ALA A 360 -29.43 1.32 -39.77
CA ALA A 360 -30.50 2.25 -39.39
C ALA A 360 -31.87 1.70 -39.81
N TYR A 361 -32.86 1.83 -38.93
CA TYR A 361 -34.23 1.39 -39.17
C TYR A 361 -35.15 2.60 -39.24
N THR A 362 -36.07 2.63 -40.20
CA THR A 362 -36.99 3.75 -40.40
C THR A 362 -38.25 3.60 -39.53
N LEU A 363 -38.66 4.69 -38.88
CA LEU A 363 -39.97 4.78 -38.20
C LEU A 363 -41.05 5.40 -39.09
N TYR A 364 -40.74 5.60 -40.37
CA TYR A 364 -41.69 6.03 -41.38
C TYR A 364 -42.20 4.80 -42.16
N TYR A 365 -43.51 4.57 -42.12
CA TYR A 365 -44.17 3.55 -42.92
C TYR A 365 -44.29 4.01 -44.37
N ASP A 366 -43.68 3.25 -45.26
CA ASP A 366 -43.73 3.43 -46.71
C ASP A 366 -44.34 2.18 -47.34
N HIS A 367 -45.48 2.36 -48.03
CA HIS A 367 -46.21 1.27 -48.67
C HIS A 367 -45.37 0.58 -49.76
N SER A 368 -44.43 1.28 -50.39
CA SER A 368 -43.58 0.72 -51.45
C SER A 368 -42.60 -0.34 -50.95
N LYS A 369 -42.32 -0.36 -49.65
CA LYS A 369 -41.38 -1.29 -49.00
C LYS A 369 -42.07 -2.50 -48.36
N THR A 370 -43.38 -2.64 -48.55
CA THR A 370 -44.15 -3.75 -47.96
C THR A 370 -44.06 -4.98 -48.86
N GLU A 371 -43.53 -6.08 -48.31
CA GLU A 371 -43.36 -7.35 -49.00
C GLU A 371 -44.45 -8.37 -48.58
N LYS A 372 -44.79 -9.28 -49.50
CA LYS A 372 -45.70 -10.41 -49.24
C LYS A 372 -44.88 -11.64 -48.87
N VAL A 373 -44.93 -12.04 -47.61
CA VAL A 373 -44.24 -13.23 -47.10
C VAL A 373 -45.22 -14.40 -47.04
N SER A 374 -44.80 -15.58 -47.51
CA SER A 374 -45.60 -16.80 -47.41
C SER A 374 -45.74 -17.19 -45.93
N GLY A 375 -46.96 -17.12 -45.40
CA GLY A 375 -47.24 -17.50 -44.00
C GLY A 375 -47.39 -19.01 -43.88
N GLU A 376 -46.33 -19.73 -43.52
CA GLU A 376 -46.41 -21.21 -43.42
C GLU A 376 -47.19 -21.70 -42.19
N LEU A 377 -47.50 -20.86 -41.19
CA LEU A 377 -48.08 -21.32 -39.91
C LEU A 377 -49.05 -20.33 -39.22
N SER A 378 -49.67 -19.40 -39.96
CA SER A 378 -50.60 -18.43 -39.35
C SER A 378 -52.05 -18.96 -39.39
N GLY A 379 -52.64 -19.27 -38.24
CA GLY A 379 -54.00 -19.82 -38.06
C GLY A 379 -55.16 -18.91 -38.50
N SER A 380 -54.92 -17.98 -39.43
CA SER A 380 -55.81 -16.89 -39.84
C SER A 380 -56.22 -16.99 -41.32
N GLY A 381 -56.34 -18.19 -41.90
CA GLY A 381 -56.94 -18.41 -43.24
C GLY A 381 -56.37 -17.62 -44.43
N ARG A 382 -55.28 -16.85 -44.26
CA ARG A 382 -54.63 -16.01 -45.26
C ARG A 382 -53.38 -16.73 -45.78
N LYS A 383 -53.18 -16.72 -47.10
CA LYS A 383 -52.04 -17.40 -47.76
C LYS A 383 -50.71 -16.64 -47.62
N TYR A 384 -50.76 -15.35 -47.32
CA TYR A 384 -49.59 -14.48 -47.22
C TYR A 384 -49.81 -13.44 -46.12
N ASP A 385 -48.75 -13.13 -45.38
CA ASP A 385 -48.70 -12.02 -44.44
C ASP A 385 -47.88 -10.87 -45.06
N LEU A 386 -48.35 -9.63 -44.87
CA LEU A 386 -47.63 -8.44 -45.31
C LEU A 386 -46.62 -8.04 -44.24
N GLN A 387 -45.40 -7.71 -44.67
CA GLN A 387 -44.32 -7.33 -43.78
C GLN A 387 -43.52 -6.14 -44.33
N ASN A 388 -43.17 -5.21 -43.46
CA ASN A 388 -42.25 -4.11 -43.70
C ASN A 388 -41.15 -4.22 -42.64
N TYR A 389 -40.08 -4.95 -42.98
CA TYR A 389 -39.07 -5.41 -42.03
C TYR A 389 -38.42 -4.25 -41.26
N ASP A 390 -37.97 -3.21 -41.97
CA ASP A 390 -37.27 -2.08 -41.36
C ASP A 390 -38.19 -1.28 -40.43
N PHE A 391 -39.46 -1.11 -40.82
CA PHE A 391 -40.45 -0.40 -40.03
C PHE A 391 -40.82 -1.17 -38.75
N GLU A 392 -41.09 -2.47 -38.86
CA GLU A 392 -41.40 -3.32 -37.70
C GLU A 392 -40.22 -3.44 -36.74
N HIS A 393 -38.99 -3.55 -37.25
CA HIS A 393 -37.79 -3.51 -36.41
C HIS A 393 -37.61 -2.14 -35.75
N GLY A 394 -37.86 -1.05 -36.48
CA GLY A 394 -37.89 0.30 -35.93
C GLY A 394 -38.86 0.44 -34.75
N LEU A 395 -40.11 0.00 -34.92
CA LEU A 395 -41.13 0.03 -33.87
C LEU A 395 -40.72 -0.77 -32.63
N ASN A 396 -40.10 -1.93 -32.82
CA ASN A 396 -39.59 -2.74 -31.71
C ASN A 396 -38.45 -2.04 -30.95
N LEU A 397 -37.55 -1.34 -31.65
CA LEU A 397 -36.47 -0.57 -31.03
C LEU A 397 -37.02 0.66 -30.30
N LEU A 398 -38.00 1.35 -30.89
CA LEU A 398 -38.73 2.45 -30.25
C LEU A 398 -39.37 2.00 -28.94
N ASN A 399 -40.03 0.83 -28.92
CA ASN A 399 -40.63 0.30 -27.72
C ASN A 399 -39.59 0.00 -26.63
N LYS A 400 -38.45 -0.60 -27.00
CA LYS A 400 -37.34 -0.83 -26.06
C LYS A 400 -36.78 0.47 -25.49
N ASN A 401 -36.64 1.51 -26.30
CA ASN A 401 -36.22 2.83 -25.85
C ASN A 401 -37.22 3.45 -24.87
N LEU A 402 -38.52 3.34 -25.14
CA LEU A 402 -39.57 3.89 -24.28
C LEU A 402 -39.60 3.19 -22.92
N VAL A 403 -39.56 1.85 -22.88
CA VAL A 403 -39.52 1.09 -21.62
C VAL A 403 -38.29 1.44 -20.80
N GLN A 404 -37.12 1.54 -21.46
CA GLN A 404 -35.90 1.94 -20.78
C GLN A 404 -35.96 3.37 -20.25
N LEU A 405 -36.51 4.31 -21.02
CA LEU A 405 -36.70 5.69 -20.58
C LEU A 405 -37.56 5.72 -19.32
N ILE A 406 -38.69 5.00 -19.30
CA ILE A 406 -39.56 4.96 -18.13
C ILE A 406 -38.80 4.44 -16.90
N ASN A 407 -38.11 3.31 -17.01
CA ASN A 407 -37.33 2.75 -15.89
C ASN A 407 -36.27 3.74 -15.39
N ASN A 408 -35.49 4.33 -16.31
CA ASN A 408 -34.43 5.26 -15.94
C ASN A 408 -34.98 6.53 -15.28
N VAL A 409 -36.08 7.08 -15.79
CA VAL A 409 -36.71 8.26 -15.19
C VAL A 409 -37.26 7.90 -13.81
N THR A 410 -37.91 6.77 -13.66
CA THR A 410 -38.40 6.30 -12.35
C THR A 410 -37.25 6.13 -11.36
N ASP A 411 -36.14 5.49 -11.74
CA ASP A 411 -34.99 5.29 -10.87
C ASP A 411 -34.40 6.64 -10.39
N VAL A 412 -34.28 7.62 -11.29
CA VAL A 412 -33.80 8.96 -10.96
C VAL A 412 -34.76 9.68 -10.01
N TYR A 413 -36.07 9.57 -10.23
CA TYR A 413 -37.06 10.18 -9.34
C TYR A 413 -37.15 9.50 -7.97
N ASP A 414 -36.95 8.19 -7.91
CA ASP A 414 -36.90 7.43 -6.66
C ASP A 414 -35.66 7.82 -5.83
N GLU A 415 -34.52 8.08 -6.48
CA GLU A 415 -33.31 8.60 -5.83
C GLU A 415 -33.54 9.98 -5.19
N PHE A 416 -34.25 10.88 -5.88
CA PHE A 416 -34.51 12.24 -5.39
C PHE A 416 -35.64 12.34 -4.35
N LYS A 417 -36.57 11.39 -4.31
CA LYS A 417 -37.72 11.46 -3.40
C LYS A 417 -37.47 10.90 -2.00
N HIS A 418 -36.35 10.20 -1.76
CA HIS A 418 -36.00 9.57 -0.48
C HIS A 418 -37.17 8.86 0.23
N ASP A 419 -38.18 8.43 -0.53
CA ASP A 419 -39.38 7.83 0.04
C ASP A 419 -39.01 6.36 0.27
N SER A 420 -38.67 6.03 1.51
CA SER A 420 -38.28 4.71 2.01
C SER A 420 -39.45 3.72 2.00
N ARG A 421 -40.33 3.81 0.99
CA ARG A 421 -41.41 2.88 0.74
C ARG A 421 -41.03 2.02 -0.47
N GLU A 422 -40.89 0.73 -0.20
CA GLU A 422 -40.38 -0.36 -1.05
C GLU A 422 -41.11 -0.60 -2.40
N SER A 423 -41.87 0.35 -2.94
CA SER A 423 -42.53 0.20 -4.23
C SER A 423 -41.68 0.82 -5.34
N LYS A 424 -40.72 0.05 -5.86
CA LYS A 424 -40.16 0.34 -7.20
C LYS A 424 -41.34 0.46 -8.17
N ILE A 425 -41.61 1.67 -8.64
CA ILE A 425 -42.73 1.97 -9.55
C ILE A 425 -42.57 1.26 -10.90
N SER A 426 -41.36 0.76 -11.21
CA SER A 426 -41.11 -0.16 -12.33
C SER A 426 -42.04 -1.39 -12.34
N ASN A 427 -42.60 -1.79 -11.20
CA ASN A 427 -43.55 -2.91 -11.09
C ASN A 427 -45.02 -2.51 -11.29
N ASN A 428 -45.34 -1.23 -11.43
CA ASN A 428 -46.73 -0.73 -11.54
C ASN A 428 -47.17 -0.44 -12.98
N ILE A 429 -46.32 -0.65 -13.99
CA ILE A 429 -46.74 -0.62 -15.40
C ILE A 429 -47.44 -1.95 -15.69
N PRO A 430 -48.75 -1.97 -16.03
CA PRO A 430 -49.42 -3.21 -16.38
C PRO A 430 -48.75 -3.85 -17.60
N ASN A 431 -48.28 -5.09 -17.46
CA ASN A 431 -47.60 -5.85 -18.53
C ASN A 431 -48.44 -5.96 -19.83
N ASP A 432 -49.76 -5.81 -19.73
CA ASP A 432 -50.71 -5.91 -20.83
C ASP A 432 -50.76 -4.68 -21.76
N CYS A 433 -50.07 -3.58 -21.42
CA CYS A 433 -50.08 -2.32 -22.19
C CYS A 433 -48.68 -1.86 -22.67
N LEU A 434 -47.67 -2.74 -22.63
CA LEU A 434 -46.28 -2.36 -22.94
C LEU A 434 -46.08 -1.85 -24.38
N ASP A 435 -46.93 -2.23 -25.33
CA ASP A 435 -46.87 -1.80 -26.72
C ASP A 435 -47.77 -0.58 -27.04
N ASN A 436 -48.42 0.01 -26.03
CA ASN A 436 -49.19 1.23 -26.16
C ASN A 436 -48.31 2.47 -25.92
N PHE A 437 -47.72 3.00 -26.98
CA PHE A 437 -46.78 4.12 -26.91
C PHE A 437 -47.36 5.37 -26.23
N LEU A 438 -48.60 5.76 -26.57
CA LEU A 438 -49.21 6.97 -26.02
C LEU A 438 -49.63 6.81 -24.56
N TRP A 439 -50.11 5.63 -24.15
CA TRP A 439 -50.37 5.35 -22.73
C TRP A 439 -49.10 5.48 -21.90
N ASN A 440 -48.03 4.84 -22.35
CA ASN A 440 -46.74 4.82 -21.65
C ASN A 440 -46.13 6.22 -21.54
N LEU A 441 -46.22 7.03 -22.60
CA LEU A 441 -45.79 8.43 -22.55
C LEU A 441 -46.67 9.30 -21.66
N GLN A 442 -47.99 9.15 -21.74
CA GLN A 442 -48.92 9.89 -20.89
C GLN A 442 -48.70 9.55 -19.42
N PHE A 443 -48.49 8.27 -19.11
CA PHE A 443 -48.15 7.81 -17.77
C PHE A 443 -46.85 8.45 -17.27
N LEU A 444 -45.80 8.48 -18.09
CA LEU A 444 -44.51 9.08 -17.73
C LEU A 444 -44.63 10.59 -17.49
N ILE A 445 -45.35 11.32 -18.36
CA ILE A 445 -45.61 12.76 -18.21
C ILE A 445 -46.39 13.02 -16.92
N LEU A 446 -47.43 12.23 -16.64
CA LEU A 446 -48.21 12.35 -15.41
C LEU A 446 -47.37 12.02 -14.16
N TYR A 447 -46.49 11.02 -14.25
CA TYR A 447 -45.61 10.66 -13.15
C TYR A 447 -44.64 11.79 -12.78
N ILE A 448 -44.04 12.42 -13.78
CA ILE A 448 -43.15 13.58 -13.58
C ILE A 448 -43.94 14.77 -13.00
N THR A 449 -45.11 15.06 -13.58
CA THR A 449 -45.91 16.26 -13.26
C THR A 449 -46.84 16.10 -12.06
N ALA A 450 -46.95 14.90 -11.49
CA ALA A 450 -47.75 14.64 -10.31
C ALA A 450 -47.31 15.57 -9.16
N PRO A 451 -48.26 16.24 -8.48
CA PRO A 451 -47.92 17.07 -7.34
C PRO A 451 -47.20 16.21 -6.31
N ILE A 452 -46.06 16.69 -5.82
CA ILE A 452 -45.42 16.12 -4.64
C ILE A 452 -46.43 16.35 -3.53
N SER A 453 -47.06 15.28 -3.03
CA SER A 453 -47.92 15.38 -1.86
C SER A 453 -47.10 16.08 -0.78
N GLN A 454 -47.47 17.32 -0.47
CA GLN A 454 -46.92 18.01 0.68
C GLN A 454 -47.17 17.07 1.85
N THR A 455 -46.10 16.58 2.46
CA THR A 455 -46.17 15.94 3.77
C THR A 455 -46.96 16.90 4.66
N GLU A 456 -48.16 16.50 5.03
CA GLU A 456 -48.96 17.17 6.06
C GLU A 456 -48.19 17.08 7.38
N GLU A 457 -47.18 17.92 7.57
CA GLU A 457 -46.71 18.31 8.88
C GLU A 457 -47.62 19.42 9.40
N SER A 458 -48.84 19.02 9.74
CA SER A 458 -49.68 19.74 10.69
C SER A 458 -50.18 18.74 11.73
N ILE A 459 -49.41 18.59 12.82
CA ILE A 459 -49.80 18.64 14.25
C ILE A 459 -48.64 18.16 15.11
#